data_AF-A0A8D0GVV8-F1
#
_entry.id   AF-A0A8D0GVV8-F1
#
_cell.length_a   1.000
_cell.length_b   1.000
_cell.length_c   1.000
_cell.angle_alpha   90.00
_cell.angle_beta   90.00
_cell.angle_gamma   90.00
#
_symmetry.space_group_name_H-M   'P 1'
#
loop_
_entity.id
_entity.type
_entity.pdbx_description
1 polymer ?
#
loop_
_entity_poly.entity_id
_entity_poly.type
_entity_poly.pdbx_seq_one_letter_code
_entity_poly.pdbx_strand_id
1 'polypeptide(L)'
;MSTLCHLQNSTFEPRNERKNGYINGHKSEFFQCLSDSSKTPELLSVLVKKNKNKMLRFEKEQGFELRVCDLDGTVYKEQPCFLEYWKNLYLPKPTKMVVLGAIDDVPCLAHELQLVILVAEDGSVYAYEEDLLHKIGKNVKEFCEDGLLHFGEEVYPCGKGLKTKSEEELGKDPEIQRLWQSTEDFEDSDGESFEDLLDFLKSP
;
A
#
# COMPACT_ATOMS: atom_id res chain seq x y z
N MET A 1 1.63 21.42 -6.73
CA MET A 1 1.51 22.35 -5.59
C MET A 1 0.87 21.56 -4.47
N SER A 2 1.58 21.45 -3.34
CA SER A 2 1.26 20.60 -2.20
C SER A 2 0.12 21.19 -1.38
N THR A 3 -0.91 20.40 -1.08
CA THR A 3 -2.11 20.86 -0.36
C THR A 3 -2.08 20.57 1.15
N LEU A 4 -0.97 20.08 1.71
CA LEU A 4 -0.91 19.69 3.13
C LEU A 4 -0.38 20.76 4.10
N CYS A 5 -0.05 21.96 3.63
CA CYS A 5 0.54 22.97 4.51
C CYS A 5 -0.44 23.81 5.36
N HIS A 6 -1.77 23.61 5.33
CA HIS A 6 -2.72 24.58 5.91
C HIS A 6 -3.85 24.02 6.79
N LEU A 7 -3.61 22.98 7.59
CA LEU A 7 -4.60 22.54 8.59
C LEU A 7 -3.97 22.28 9.97
N GLN A 8 -3.41 23.33 10.58
CA GLN A 8 -3.37 23.43 12.03
C GLN A 8 -4.68 24.10 12.47
N ASN A 9 -5.42 23.46 13.38
CA ASN A 9 -6.68 23.89 14.03
C ASN A 9 -7.99 23.32 13.45
N SER A 10 -8.15 22.00 13.45
CA SER A 10 -9.47 21.38 13.60
C SER A 10 -9.41 20.37 14.74
N THR A 11 -10.17 20.63 15.81
CA THR A 11 -10.39 19.71 16.92
C THR A 11 -11.09 18.46 16.40
N PHE A 12 -10.33 17.38 16.24
CA PHE A 12 -10.84 16.06 15.90
C PHE A 12 -11.22 15.32 17.19
N GLU A 13 -12.50 14.96 17.34
CA GLU A 13 -12.95 14.07 18.40
C GLU A 13 -12.74 12.61 17.97
N PRO A 14 -11.92 11.80 18.69
CA PRO A 14 -11.69 10.42 18.31
C PRO A 14 -12.92 9.55 18.59
N ARG A 15 -13.30 8.72 17.60
CA ARG A 15 -14.35 7.69 17.74
C ARG A 15 -13.85 6.51 18.56
N ASN A 16 -14.48 6.36 19.74
CA ASN A 16 -14.71 5.16 20.54
C ASN A 16 -13.53 4.20 20.81
N GLU A 17 -13.16 4.13 22.08
CA GLU A 17 -12.09 3.32 22.67
C GLU A 17 -12.18 1.83 22.30
N ARG A 18 -11.35 1.39 21.34
CA ARG A 18 -10.97 -0.01 21.22
C ARG A 18 -9.97 -0.30 22.34
N LYS A 19 -10.32 -1.18 23.28
CA LYS A 19 -9.43 -1.64 24.36
C LYS A 19 -8.26 -2.46 23.79
N ASN A 20 -7.30 -1.81 23.15
CA ASN A 20 -6.07 -2.43 22.68
C ASN A 20 -4.93 -2.09 23.65
N GLY A 21 -4.17 -3.11 24.04
CA GLY A 21 -3.05 -2.95 24.96
C GLY A 21 -1.96 -2.06 24.36
N TYR A 22 -1.70 -0.93 25.01
CA TYR A 22 -0.58 -0.07 24.67
C TYR A 22 0.75 -0.74 25.03
N ILE A 23 1.78 -0.54 24.21
CA ILE A 23 3.17 -0.90 24.54
C ILE A 23 3.73 0.13 25.55
N ASN A 24 3.15 0.22 26.75
CA ASN A 24 3.47 1.27 27.72
C ASN A 24 4.58 0.91 28.74
N GLY A 25 5.26 -0.24 28.59
CA GLY A 25 6.34 -0.65 29.50
C GLY A 25 7.69 -0.97 28.86
N HIS A 26 7.75 -1.18 27.55
CA HIS A 26 8.95 -1.65 26.82
C HIS A 26 9.17 -0.85 25.52
N LYS A 27 8.88 0.46 25.53
CA LYS A 27 9.07 1.33 24.35
C LYS A 27 10.48 1.14 23.77
N SER A 28 11.53 1.32 24.59
CA SER A 28 12.91 1.24 24.08
C SER A 28 13.29 -0.15 23.57
N GLU A 29 12.86 -1.23 24.22
CA GLU A 29 13.19 -2.59 23.77
C GLU A 29 12.46 -2.99 22.49
N PHE A 30 11.19 -2.57 22.31
CA PHE A 30 10.48 -2.82 21.07
C PHE A 30 11.05 -1.99 19.91
N PHE A 31 11.37 -0.71 20.15
CA PHE A 31 12.03 0.14 19.15
C PHE A 31 13.42 -0.37 18.78
N GLN A 32 14.20 -0.82 19.76
CA GLN A 32 15.51 -1.39 19.55
C GLN A 32 15.39 -2.71 18.76
N CYS A 33 14.47 -3.59 19.16
CA CYS A 33 14.24 -4.87 18.48
C CYS A 33 13.73 -4.69 17.04
N LEU A 34 12.84 -3.73 16.79
CA LEU A 34 12.37 -3.35 15.46
C LEU A 34 13.52 -2.77 14.61
N SER A 35 14.32 -1.87 15.18
CA SER A 35 15.47 -1.26 14.51
C SER A 35 16.53 -2.31 14.14
N ASP A 36 16.83 -3.24 15.05
CA ASP A 36 17.81 -4.30 14.84
C ASP A 36 17.33 -5.33 13.81
N SER A 37 16.02 -5.60 13.77
CA SER A 37 15.41 -6.59 12.86
C SER A 37 15.05 -6.04 11.48
N SER A 38 15.02 -4.71 11.32
CA SER A 38 14.80 -4.04 10.03
C SER A 38 15.82 -4.41 8.96
N LYS A 39 16.96 -5.01 9.36
CA LYS A 39 18.02 -5.49 8.48
C LYS A 39 17.66 -6.76 7.70
N THR A 40 16.58 -7.46 8.08
CA THR A 40 16.13 -8.67 7.41
C THR A 40 14.59 -8.74 7.37
N PRO A 41 13.96 -8.72 6.19
CA PRO A 41 12.51 -8.81 6.02
C PRO A 41 11.83 -9.98 6.77
N GLU A 42 12.51 -11.12 6.88
CA GLU A 42 11.98 -12.32 7.52
C GLU A 42 11.83 -12.14 9.03
N LEU A 43 12.85 -11.58 9.71
CA LEU A 43 12.77 -11.29 11.14
C LEU A 43 11.72 -10.22 11.42
N LEU A 44 11.61 -9.22 10.55
CA LEU A 44 10.59 -8.19 10.68
C LEU A 44 9.17 -8.78 10.59
N SER A 45 8.94 -9.70 9.66
CA SER A 45 7.66 -10.40 9.54
C SER A 45 7.29 -11.20 10.79
N VAL A 46 8.27 -11.86 11.42
CA VAL A 46 8.07 -12.58 12.70
C VAL A 46 7.72 -11.59 13.82
N LEU A 47 8.41 -10.45 13.89
CA LEU A 47 8.11 -9.41 14.88
C LEU A 47 6.74 -8.80 14.71
N VAL A 48 6.32 -8.50 13.48
CA VAL A 48 4.98 -7.97 13.18
C VAL A 48 3.92 -8.94 13.68
N LYS A 49 4.04 -10.23 13.36
CA LYS A 49 3.12 -11.27 13.85
C LYS A 49 3.08 -11.35 15.38
N LYS A 50 4.24 -11.32 16.04
CA LYS A 50 4.36 -11.37 17.51
C LYS A 50 3.73 -10.15 18.19
N ASN A 51 3.65 -9.02 17.50
CA ASN A 51 3.18 -7.75 18.04
C ASN A 51 1.90 -7.25 17.39
N LYS A 52 1.16 -8.13 16.71
CA LYS A 52 -0.08 -7.81 16.00
C LYS A 52 -1.07 -7.09 16.93
N ASN A 53 -1.70 -6.04 16.39
CA ASN A 53 -2.65 -5.13 17.04
C ASN A 53 -2.10 -4.28 18.19
N LYS A 54 -0.79 -4.33 18.45
CA LYS A 54 -0.19 -3.37 19.39
C LYS A 54 -0.09 -2.00 18.74
N MET A 55 -0.34 -0.96 19.53
CA MET A 55 -0.22 0.42 19.11
C MET A 55 1.16 0.99 19.47
N LEU A 56 1.81 1.63 18.50
CA LEU A 56 3.08 2.33 18.65
C LEU A 56 2.83 3.82 18.49
N ARG A 57 3.20 4.57 19.51
CA ARG A 57 3.24 6.04 19.50
C ARG A 57 4.62 6.50 19.03
N PHE A 58 4.63 7.44 18.10
CA PHE A 58 5.86 8.13 17.70
C PHE A 58 6.44 8.94 18.87
N GLU A 59 7.76 9.18 18.85
CA GLU A 59 8.39 10.00 19.89
C GLU A 59 7.93 11.45 19.80
N LYS A 60 7.83 11.99 18.58
CA LYS A 60 7.20 13.28 18.32
C LYS A 60 5.69 13.13 18.28
N GLU A 61 4.99 13.92 19.09
CA GLU A 61 3.52 13.93 19.13
C GLU A 61 2.93 14.42 17.80
N GLN A 62 2.13 13.56 17.16
CA GLN A 62 1.53 13.83 15.85
C GLN A 62 0.02 13.53 15.80
N GLY A 63 -0.58 13.11 16.93
CA GLY A 63 -1.99 12.72 16.98
C GLY A 63 -2.32 11.37 16.31
N PHE A 64 -1.34 10.74 15.65
CA PHE A 64 -1.47 9.44 15.00
C PHE A 64 -0.65 8.36 15.71
N GLU A 65 -1.08 7.11 15.57
CA GLU A 65 -0.41 5.94 16.11
C GLU A 65 -0.30 4.86 15.02
N LEU A 66 0.81 4.13 15.02
CA LEU A 66 0.97 2.94 14.18
C LEU A 66 0.32 1.74 14.86
N ARG A 67 -0.61 1.09 14.16
CA ARG A 67 -1.13 -0.22 14.53
C ARG A 67 -0.31 -1.30 13.84
N VAL A 68 0.45 -2.07 14.61
CA VAL A 68 1.28 -3.15 14.07
C VAL A 68 0.39 -4.26 13.52
N CYS A 69 0.56 -4.57 12.24
CA CYS A 69 -0.18 -5.65 11.58
C CYS A 69 0.52 -6.08 10.29
N ASP A 70 0.20 -7.29 9.84
CA ASP A 70 0.51 -7.78 8.49
C ASP A 70 -0.55 -7.31 7.49
N LEU A 71 -0.43 -7.72 6.23
CA LEU A 71 -1.37 -7.36 5.15
C LEU A 71 -2.84 -7.61 5.55
N ASP A 72 -3.12 -8.73 6.22
CA ASP A 72 -4.46 -9.11 6.69
C ASP A 72 -5.08 -8.12 7.69
N GLY A 73 -4.26 -7.29 8.34
CA GLY A 73 -4.73 -6.23 9.24
C GLY A 73 -4.92 -4.86 8.58
N THR A 74 -4.75 -4.78 7.26
CA THR A 74 -4.95 -3.58 6.45
C THR A 74 -6.26 -3.65 5.66
N VAL A 75 -6.63 -2.54 5.02
CA VAL A 75 -7.74 -2.48 4.05
C VAL A 75 -7.53 -3.39 2.83
N TYR A 76 -6.30 -3.86 2.59
CA TYR A 76 -5.93 -4.74 1.47
C TYR A 76 -5.88 -6.23 1.83
N LYS A 77 -6.45 -6.64 2.98
CA LYS A 77 -6.43 -8.03 3.50
C LYS A 77 -6.80 -9.14 2.50
N GLU A 78 -7.65 -8.84 1.52
CA GLU A 78 -8.15 -9.80 0.53
C GLU A 78 -7.46 -9.64 -0.84
N GLN A 79 -6.42 -8.81 -0.89
CA GLN A 79 -5.72 -8.43 -2.12
C GLN A 79 -4.21 -8.71 -2.00
N PRO A 80 -3.80 -9.99 -1.93
CA PRO A 80 -2.39 -10.37 -1.76
C PRO A 80 -1.47 -9.88 -2.89
N CYS A 81 -2.04 -9.54 -4.06
CA CYS A 81 -1.32 -8.96 -5.19
C CYS A 81 -0.62 -7.63 -4.85
N PHE A 82 -1.11 -6.87 -3.86
CA PHE A 82 -0.50 -5.60 -3.48
C PHE A 82 0.94 -5.73 -3.00
N LEU A 83 1.30 -6.84 -2.35
CA LEU A 83 2.69 -7.09 -1.97
C LEU A 83 3.62 -7.17 -3.18
N GLU A 84 3.17 -7.82 -4.27
CA GLU A 84 3.93 -7.87 -5.52
C GLU A 84 3.93 -6.50 -6.23
N TYR A 85 2.85 -5.73 -6.13
CA TYR A 85 2.83 -4.38 -6.70
C TYR A 85 3.80 -3.45 -6.00
N TRP A 86 3.76 -3.35 -4.67
CA TRP A 86 4.69 -2.54 -3.89
C TRP A 86 6.16 -2.91 -4.14
N LYS A 87 6.43 -4.21 -4.28
CA LYS A 87 7.76 -4.72 -4.56
C LYS A 87 8.29 -4.35 -5.94
N ASN A 88 7.45 -4.38 -6.98
CA ASN A 88 7.93 -4.35 -8.37
C ASN A 88 7.64 -3.04 -9.12
N LEU A 89 6.65 -2.26 -8.71
CA LEU A 89 6.07 -1.21 -9.57
C LEU A 89 6.42 0.22 -9.14
N TYR A 90 6.86 0.46 -7.91
CA TYR A 90 7.00 1.83 -7.38
C TYR A 90 8.44 2.33 -7.39
N LEU A 91 9.39 1.51 -6.92
CA LEU A 91 10.79 1.92 -6.84
C LEU A 91 11.54 1.65 -8.15
N PRO A 92 12.66 2.35 -8.43
CA PRO A 92 13.42 2.18 -9.68
C PRO A 92 13.94 0.77 -9.96
N LYS A 93 14.01 -0.07 -8.92
CA LYS A 93 14.35 -1.49 -9.00
C LYS A 93 13.36 -2.27 -8.13
N PRO A 94 13.09 -3.53 -8.46
CA PRO A 94 12.34 -4.40 -7.57
C PRO A 94 13.02 -4.49 -6.20
N THR A 95 12.25 -4.24 -5.15
CA THR A 95 12.74 -4.16 -3.77
C THR A 95 11.79 -4.93 -2.88
N LYS A 96 12.26 -5.92 -2.13
CA LYS A 96 11.38 -6.63 -1.20
C LYS A 96 10.87 -5.68 -0.12
N MET A 97 9.60 -5.83 0.25
CA MET A 97 8.95 -5.02 1.27
C MET A 97 8.11 -5.89 2.20
N VAL A 98 7.97 -5.44 3.44
CA VAL A 98 7.14 -6.07 4.47
C VAL A 98 6.21 -5.02 5.07
N VAL A 99 4.95 -5.39 5.26
CA VAL A 99 3.99 -4.56 5.99
C VAL A 99 4.38 -4.55 7.47
N LEU A 100 4.70 -3.37 7.98
CA LEU A 100 4.97 -3.14 9.39
C LEU A 100 3.66 -2.88 10.15
N GLY A 101 2.72 -2.20 9.51
CA GLY A 101 1.42 -1.91 10.09
C GLY A 101 0.63 -0.91 9.27
N ALA A 102 -0.38 -0.33 9.91
CA ALA A 102 -1.24 0.68 9.33
C ALA A 102 -1.40 1.87 10.29
N ILE A 103 -1.55 3.07 9.73
CA ILE A 103 -1.97 4.26 10.45
C ILE A 103 -3.37 4.60 9.95
N ASP A 104 -4.34 4.53 10.85
CA ASP A 104 -5.75 4.77 10.55
C ASP A 104 -6.11 6.26 10.73
N ASP A 105 -7.23 6.69 10.14
CA ASP A 105 -7.83 8.01 10.32
C ASP A 105 -6.91 9.19 9.92
N VAL A 106 -6.01 8.97 8.96
CA VAL A 106 -5.14 10.02 8.42
C VAL A 106 -5.94 10.82 7.36
N PRO A 107 -6.03 12.15 7.44
CA PRO A 107 -6.74 12.97 6.45
C PRO A 107 -5.96 13.03 5.13
N CYS A 108 -6.05 11.95 4.37
CA CYS A 108 -5.33 11.69 3.13
C CYS A 108 -6.29 11.09 2.09
N LEU A 109 -5.79 10.83 0.89
CA LEU A 109 -6.59 10.23 -0.19
C LEU A 109 -6.62 8.70 -0.14
N ALA A 110 -5.91 8.08 0.80
CA ALA A 110 -5.86 6.63 0.93
C ALA A 110 -7.25 6.03 1.18
N HIS A 111 -7.46 4.81 0.68
CA HIS A 111 -8.68 4.06 0.91
C HIS A 111 -8.96 3.88 2.42
N GLU A 112 -10.19 4.18 2.82
CA GLU A 112 -10.62 4.25 4.22
C GLU A 112 -9.72 5.10 5.15
N LEU A 113 -9.02 6.11 4.60
CA LEU A 113 -8.10 6.97 5.35
C LEU A 113 -6.97 6.20 6.06
N GLN A 114 -6.59 5.03 5.52
CA GLN A 114 -5.57 4.16 6.08
C GLN A 114 -4.29 4.19 5.24
N LEU A 115 -3.20 4.65 5.85
CA LEU A 115 -1.86 4.51 5.28
C LEU A 115 -1.26 3.15 5.67
N VAL A 116 -0.84 2.37 4.67
CA VAL A 116 -0.09 1.13 4.92
C VAL A 116 1.39 1.46 5.02
N ILE A 117 2.02 1.04 6.12
CA ILE A 117 3.43 1.28 6.39
C ILE A 117 4.25 0.07 5.99
N LEU A 118 5.18 0.29 5.08
CA LEU A 118 6.04 -0.71 4.46
C LEU A 118 7.48 -0.46 4.87
N VAL A 119 8.22 -1.53 5.12
CA VAL A 119 9.67 -1.49 5.32
C VAL A 119 10.33 -2.27 4.20
N ALA A 120 11.21 -1.61 3.47
CA ALA A 120 11.99 -2.21 2.40
C ALA A 120 13.18 -3.03 2.95
N GLU A 121 13.74 -3.91 2.14
CA GLU A 121 14.90 -4.74 2.50
C GLU A 121 16.18 -3.94 2.81
N ASP A 122 16.27 -2.69 2.33
CA ASP A 122 17.35 -1.76 2.68
C ASP A 122 17.10 -1.03 4.02
N GLY A 123 15.96 -1.29 4.67
CA GLY A 123 15.51 -0.70 5.91
C GLY A 123 14.66 0.56 5.75
N SER A 124 14.60 1.16 4.55
CA SER A 124 13.81 2.37 4.29
C SER A 124 12.34 2.14 4.58
N VAL A 125 11.65 3.16 5.10
CA VAL A 125 10.23 3.08 5.49
C VAL A 125 9.38 3.95 4.57
N TYR A 126 8.25 3.40 4.14
CA TYR A 126 7.34 4.02 3.21
C TYR A 126 5.90 3.95 3.69
N ALA A 127 5.11 4.98 3.38
CA ALA A 127 3.65 4.95 3.47
C ALA A 127 3.05 4.81 2.07
N TYR A 128 2.09 3.92 1.92
CA TYR A 128 1.29 3.80 0.70
C TYR A 128 0.01 4.64 0.80
N GLU A 129 -0.20 5.54 -0.16
CA GLU A 129 -1.40 6.38 -0.34
C GLU A 129 -1.83 6.30 -1.82
N GLU A 130 -2.96 5.67 -2.13
CA GLU A 130 -3.61 5.70 -3.47
C GLU A 130 -2.64 5.79 -4.67
N ASP A 131 -1.89 4.71 -4.92
CA ASP A 131 -0.87 4.60 -5.99
C ASP A 131 0.38 5.46 -5.88
N LEU A 132 0.63 5.99 -4.69
CA LEU A 132 1.87 6.67 -4.32
C LEU A 132 2.56 5.94 -3.17
N LEU A 133 3.88 5.81 -3.28
CA LEU A 133 4.75 5.38 -2.20
C LEU A 133 5.51 6.61 -1.66
N HIS A 134 5.24 7.00 -0.42
CA HIS A 134 5.86 8.16 0.23
C HIS A 134 6.99 7.65 1.12
N LYS A 135 8.23 8.08 0.88
CA LYS A 135 9.32 7.74 1.79
C LYS A 135 9.22 8.59 3.04
N ILE A 136 9.10 7.94 4.19
CA ILE A 136 8.84 8.59 5.48
C ILE A 136 9.96 8.35 6.51
N GLY A 137 10.95 7.53 6.18
CA GLY A 137 12.14 7.35 7.00
C GLY A 137 13.23 6.60 6.24
N LYS A 138 14.50 6.87 6.54
CA LYS A 138 15.63 6.12 5.97
C LYS A 138 15.84 4.78 6.67
N ASN A 139 15.24 4.61 7.85
CA ASN A 139 15.23 3.38 8.62
C ASN A 139 14.06 3.40 9.62
N VAL A 140 13.78 2.25 10.24
CA VAL A 140 12.70 2.10 11.23
C VAL A 140 12.90 3.00 12.45
N LYS A 141 14.15 3.27 12.87
CA LYS A 141 14.43 4.16 14.01
C LYS A 141 13.95 5.58 13.71
N GLU A 142 14.37 6.15 12.58
CA GLU A 142 13.94 7.49 12.14
C GLU A 142 12.42 7.55 12.01
N PHE A 143 11.77 6.53 11.45
CA PHE A 143 10.29 6.47 11.40
C PHE A 143 9.63 6.45 12.79
N CYS A 144 10.23 5.76 13.77
CA CYS A 144 9.68 5.74 15.14
C CYS A 144 9.83 7.09 15.85
N GLU A 145 10.90 7.83 15.56
CA GLU A 145 11.13 9.17 16.09
C GLU A 145 10.23 10.21 15.38
N ASP A 146 10.19 10.17 14.05
CA ASP A 146 9.64 11.23 13.20
C ASP A 146 8.25 10.94 12.65
N GLY A 147 7.74 9.70 12.69
CA GLY A 147 6.41 9.34 12.22
C GLY A 147 6.15 9.77 10.76
N LEU A 148 5.18 10.64 10.56
CA LEU A 148 4.73 11.12 9.25
C LEU A 148 5.28 12.52 8.88
N LEU A 149 6.26 13.05 9.61
CA LEU A 149 6.80 14.39 9.33
C LEU A 149 7.35 14.55 7.90
N HIS A 150 7.90 13.47 7.32
CA HIS A 150 8.45 13.46 5.96
C HIS A 150 7.43 13.05 4.89
N PHE A 151 6.15 12.93 5.26
CA PHE A 151 5.12 12.50 4.33
C PHE A 151 4.95 13.49 3.17
N GLY A 152 5.13 12.99 1.94
CA GLY A 152 5.01 13.79 0.73
C GLY A 152 6.28 14.52 0.28
N GLU A 153 7.39 14.42 1.02
CA GLU A 153 8.67 15.01 0.63
C GLU A 153 9.32 14.26 -0.54
N GLU A 154 9.33 12.94 -0.49
CA GLU A 154 9.89 12.05 -1.52
C GLU A 154 8.83 11.00 -1.89
N VAL A 155 8.33 11.08 -3.14
CA VAL A 155 7.16 10.32 -3.59
C VAL A 155 7.46 9.55 -4.87
N TYR A 156 7.05 8.28 -4.88
CA TYR A 156 7.21 7.34 -5.97
C TYR A 156 5.83 6.93 -6.51
N PRO A 157 5.40 7.46 -7.66
CA PRO A 157 4.17 7.02 -8.32
C PRO A 157 4.33 5.62 -8.92
N CYS A 158 3.26 4.84 -8.89
CA CYS A 158 3.20 3.53 -9.54
C CYS A 158 3.63 3.61 -11.02
N GLY A 159 4.50 2.70 -11.45
CA GLY A 159 4.90 2.53 -12.85
C GLY A 159 5.84 3.61 -13.40
N LYS A 160 6.25 4.61 -12.61
CA LYS A 160 7.12 5.72 -13.04
C LYS A 160 8.56 5.25 -13.28
N GLY A 161 8.78 4.51 -14.35
CA GLY A 161 10.06 3.88 -14.71
C GLY A 161 9.91 2.63 -15.55
N LEU A 162 8.70 2.07 -15.63
CA LEU A 162 8.40 1.00 -16.58
C LEU A 162 8.44 1.57 -18.00
N LYS A 163 9.19 0.93 -18.89
CA LYS A 163 9.16 1.26 -20.31
C LYS A 163 7.78 0.87 -20.84
N THR A 164 6.96 1.86 -21.16
CA THR A 164 5.78 1.64 -21.98
C THR A 164 6.27 1.37 -23.39
N LYS A 165 6.12 0.12 -23.85
CA LYS A 165 6.20 -0.19 -25.29
C LYS A 165 5.13 0.65 -26.00
N SER A 166 5.43 1.19 -27.17
CA SER A 166 4.40 1.86 -27.97
C SER A 166 3.32 0.87 -28.41
N GLU A 167 2.13 1.34 -28.81
CA GLU A 167 1.10 0.45 -29.37
C GLU A 167 1.61 -0.34 -30.57
N GLU A 168 2.47 0.26 -31.40
CA GLU A 168 3.11 -0.41 -32.54
C GLU A 168 4.09 -1.52 -32.11
N GLU A 169 4.80 -1.32 -30.99
CA GLU A 169 5.66 -2.35 -30.40
C GLU A 169 4.86 -3.44 -29.70
N LEU A 170 3.73 -3.08 -29.05
CA LEU A 170 2.79 -4.02 -28.45
C LEU A 170 2.13 -4.90 -29.51
N GLY A 171 1.73 -4.30 -30.63
CA GLY A 171 1.08 -4.99 -31.74
C GLY A 171 2.00 -5.94 -32.51
N LYS A 172 3.31 -5.95 -32.20
CA LYS A 172 4.27 -6.94 -32.70
C LYS A 172 4.49 -8.10 -31.72
N ASP A 173 3.95 -8.01 -30.51
CA ASP A 173 4.09 -9.03 -29.46
C ASP A 173 3.09 -10.18 -29.72
N PRO A 174 3.56 -11.43 -29.93
CA PRO A 174 2.67 -12.54 -30.29
C PRO A 174 1.62 -12.88 -29.21
N GLU A 175 1.90 -12.62 -27.93
CA GLU A 175 0.92 -12.84 -26.87
C GLU A 175 -0.21 -11.79 -26.90
N ILE A 176 0.15 -10.54 -27.18
CA ILE A 176 -0.82 -9.44 -27.30
C ILE A 176 -1.70 -9.65 -28.54
N GLN A 177 -1.12 -10.08 -29.66
CA GLN A 177 -1.89 -10.41 -30.86
C GLN A 177 -2.89 -11.54 -30.62
N ARG A 178 -2.49 -12.58 -29.85
CA ARG A 178 -3.41 -13.67 -29.48
C ARG A 178 -4.53 -13.19 -28.57
N LEU A 179 -4.24 -12.30 -27.63
CA LEU A 179 -5.26 -11.69 -26.77
C LEU A 179 -6.26 -10.88 -27.59
N TRP A 180 -5.80 -10.05 -28.53
CA TRP A 180 -6.67 -9.28 -29.41
C TRP A 180 -7.52 -10.17 -30.32
N GLN A 181 -6.93 -11.18 -30.96
CA GLN A 181 -7.69 -12.17 -31.74
C GLN A 181 -8.72 -12.90 -30.89
N SER A 182 -8.35 -13.30 -29.66
CA SER A 182 -9.31 -13.94 -28.77
C SER A 182 -10.47 -13.00 -28.43
N THR A 183 -10.21 -11.71 -28.17
CA THR A 183 -11.28 -10.73 -27.89
C THR A 183 -12.19 -10.53 -29.10
N GLU A 184 -11.63 -10.41 -30.30
CA GLU A 184 -12.38 -10.33 -31.57
C GLU A 184 -13.26 -11.58 -31.77
N ASP A 185 -12.69 -12.76 -31.59
CA ASP A 185 -13.42 -14.04 -31.71
C ASP A 185 -14.56 -14.14 -30.67
N PHE A 186 -14.36 -13.64 -29.44
CA PHE A 186 -15.40 -13.59 -28.42
C PHE A 186 -16.54 -12.63 -28.82
N GLU A 187 -16.21 -11.43 -29.28
CA GLU A 187 -17.18 -10.41 -29.71
C GLU A 187 -18.03 -10.90 -30.90
N ASP A 188 -17.40 -11.58 -31.87
CA ASP A 188 -18.10 -12.16 -33.02
C ASP A 188 -19.01 -13.33 -32.58
N SER A 189 -18.57 -14.18 -31.65
CA SER A 189 -19.36 -15.32 -31.18
C SER A 189 -20.58 -14.93 -30.33
N ASP A 190 -20.47 -13.88 -29.52
CA ASP A 190 -21.58 -13.39 -28.68
C ASP A 190 -22.54 -12.52 -29.49
N GLY A 191 -22.04 -11.78 -30.50
CA GLY A 191 -22.85 -11.01 -31.43
C GLY A 191 -23.86 -11.88 -32.18
N GLU A 192 -23.40 -13.00 -32.75
CA GLU A 192 -24.28 -13.96 -33.44
C GLU A 192 -25.30 -14.61 -32.47
N SER A 193 -24.87 -15.00 -31.26
CA SER A 193 -25.78 -15.64 -30.29
C SER A 193 -26.84 -14.68 -29.72
N PHE A 194 -26.48 -13.40 -29.56
CA PHE A 194 -27.38 -12.37 -29.07
C PHE A 194 -28.37 -11.93 -30.15
N GLU A 195 -27.94 -11.84 -31.41
CA GLU A 195 -28.83 -11.58 -32.55
C GLU A 195 -29.83 -12.71 -32.75
N ASP A 196 -29.40 -13.98 -32.65
CA ASP A 196 -30.29 -15.15 -32.68
C ASP A 196 -31.35 -15.11 -31.56
N LEU A 197 -30.95 -14.70 -30.34
CA LEU A 197 -31.88 -14.53 -29.22
C LEU A 197 -32.90 -13.40 -29.48
N LEU A 198 -32.46 -12.28 -30.06
CA LEU A 198 -33.33 -11.15 -30.38
C LEU A 198 -34.35 -11.51 -31.47
N ASP A 199 -33.96 -12.33 -32.45
CA ASP A 199 -34.86 -12.77 -33.52
C ASP A 199 -35.82 -13.87 -33.04
N PHE A 200 -35.40 -14.74 -32.11
CA PHE A 200 -36.29 -15.64 -31.40
C PHE A 200 -37.40 -14.88 -30.64
N LEU A 201 -37.05 -13.78 -29.95
CA LEU A 201 -38.02 -12.97 -29.19
C LEU A 201 -38.96 -12.13 -30.06
N LYS A 202 -38.59 -11.85 -31.33
CA LYS A 202 -39.43 -11.13 -32.30
C LYS A 202 -40.36 -12.02 -33.10
N SER A 203 -40.19 -13.34 -33.02
CA SER A 203 -41.06 -14.28 -33.74
C SER A 203 -42.41 -14.41 -33.02
N PRO A 204 -43.55 -14.20 -33.71
CA PRO A 204 -44.89 -14.12 -33.13
C PRO A 204 -45.46 -15.45 -32.61
#